data_AF-A0A0J0YNL3-F1
#
_entry.id   AF-A0A0J0YNL3-F1
#
_cell.length_a   1.000
_cell.length_b   1.000
_cell.length_c   1.000
_cell.angle_alpha   90.00
_cell.angle_beta   90.00
_cell.angle_gamma   90.00
#
_symmetry.space_group_name_H-M   'P 1'
#
loop_
_entity.id
_entity.type
_entity.pdbx_description
1 polymer ?
#
loop_
_entity_poly.entity_id
_entity_poly.type
_entity_poly.pdbx_seq_one_letter_code
_entity_poly.pdbx_strand_id
1 'polypeptide(L)'
;MTQPSLYDLDRSDWGEFLSDEPKFRVDQIFNGLYHQGKELDELTSLPQTLRARLKSELPTALQTVTQQVSDNGETTKFLWQLSGGARVETVLMLYPDRATVCISSQAGCAMGCSFCATGQAGFERQLSAGEIIEQVVRARRVAAEQQPPRRVSNIVFMGMGEPMANFDNTWAAVQRIHDDMEIGARHITVSTVGLIPGINRMAAEALPVNLAVSLHAADDELRNELVPINRKYPLQDLMDACANYFAATHRRVSFEWAMIHDVNDRISDAQALAGLAQPLRAHINLIPLNPTPGYAVRGSSRNRVRAFREELERLGINVTVRDTRGTEIDAACGQLRAGHEATPVNRPQRRSPLAE
;
A
#
# COMPACT_ATOMS: atom_id res chain seq x y z
N MET A 1 -21.35 -11.76 15.62
CA MET A 1 -20.86 -10.52 14.98
C MET A 1 -19.68 -10.05 15.82
N THR A 2 -18.52 -9.86 15.23
CA THR A 2 -17.38 -9.24 15.92
C THR A 2 -17.76 -7.81 16.29
N GLN A 3 -17.50 -7.43 17.54
CA GLN A 3 -17.70 -6.07 18.04
C GLN A 3 -16.94 -5.09 17.13
N PRO A 4 -17.55 -3.96 16.71
CA PRO A 4 -16.87 -2.97 15.89
C PRO A 4 -15.71 -2.35 16.68
N SER A 5 -14.63 -2.04 15.96
CA SER A 5 -13.51 -1.29 16.55
C SER A 5 -13.82 0.20 16.62
N LEU A 6 -13.02 0.91 17.43
CA LEU A 6 -13.06 2.37 17.55
C LEU A 6 -13.01 3.10 16.22
N TYR A 7 -12.29 2.55 15.24
CA TYR A 7 -12.09 3.16 13.94
C TYR A 7 -13.04 2.62 12.87
N ASP A 8 -13.91 1.65 13.15
CA ASP A 8 -14.90 1.17 12.19
C ASP A 8 -16.06 2.18 12.02
N LEU A 9 -16.43 2.89 13.09
CA LEU A 9 -17.52 3.85 13.09
C LEU A 9 -17.16 5.08 12.24
N ASP A 10 -17.99 5.38 11.24
CA ASP A 10 -17.95 6.65 10.52
C ASP A 10 -18.65 7.78 11.31
N ARG A 11 -18.70 9.00 10.76
CA ARG A 11 -19.32 10.15 11.45
C ARG A 11 -20.80 9.94 11.76
N SER A 12 -21.54 9.24 10.90
CA SER A 12 -22.95 8.92 11.11
C SER A 12 -23.09 7.90 12.24
N ASP A 13 -22.30 6.83 12.20
CA ASP A 13 -22.29 5.79 13.23
C ASP A 13 -21.93 6.37 14.61
N TRP A 14 -20.95 7.28 14.66
CA TRP A 14 -20.61 8.02 15.88
C TRP A 14 -21.77 8.89 16.39
N GLY A 15 -22.53 9.50 15.49
CA GLY A 15 -23.73 10.28 15.83
C GLY A 15 -24.84 9.44 16.44
N GLU A 16 -25.03 8.20 15.95
CA GLU A 16 -25.98 7.24 16.52
C GLU A 16 -25.49 6.69 17.87
N PHE A 17 -24.23 6.27 17.94
CA PHE A 17 -23.61 5.71 19.14
C PHE A 17 -23.62 6.70 20.32
N LEU A 18 -23.47 8.00 20.03
CA LEU A 18 -23.47 9.10 20.99
C LEU A 18 -24.77 9.89 21.00
N SER A 19 -25.89 9.26 20.63
CA SER A 19 -27.20 9.91 20.62
C SER A 19 -27.66 10.41 22.02
N ASP A 20 -27.09 9.86 23.09
CA ASP A 20 -27.30 10.28 24.48
C ASP A 20 -26.36 11.42 24.94
N GLU A 21 -25.42 11.84 24.10
CA GLU A 21 -24.44 12.88 24.37
C GLU A 21 -24.67 14.13 23.48
N PRO A 22 -24.12 15.32 23.86
CA PRO A 22 -24.20 16.49 23.01
C PRO A 22 -23.54 16.26 21.64
N LYS A 23 -24.19 16.71 20.56
CA LYS A 23 -23.74 16.49 19.16
C LYS A 23 -22.27 16.86 18.89
N PHE A 24 -21.74 17.89 19.56
CA PHE A 24 -20.35 18.32 19.39
C PHE A 24 -19.32 17.29 19.90
N ARG A 25 -19.73 16.26 20.64
CA ARG A 25 -18.84 15.16 21.08
C ARG A 25 -18.25 14.41 19.91
N VAL A 26 -19.01 14.24 18.83
CA VAL A 26 -18.52 13.64 17.59
C VAL A 26 -17.31 14.42 17.07
N ASP A 27 -17.41 15.75 16.94
CA ASP A 27 -16.30 16.58 16.46
C ASP A 27 -15.07 16.52 17.38
N GLN A 28 -15.27 16.42 18.70
CA GLN A 28 -14.17 16.25 19.65
C GLN A 28 -13.44 14.92 19.46
N ILE A 29 -14.18 13.83 19.19
CA ILE A 29 -13.61 12.52 18.89
C ILE A 29 -12.86 12.55 17.58
N PHE A 30 -13.44 13.13 16.52
CA PHE A 30 -12.79 13.20 15.22
C PHE A 30 -11.49 14.03 15.25
N ASN A 31 -11.55 15.21 15.89
CA ASN A 31 -10.35 16.03 16.07
C ASN A 31 -9.28 15.33 16.92
N GLY A 32 -9.70 14.62 17.98
CA GLY A 32 -8.79 13.92 18.88
C GLY A 32 -8.10 12.71 18.25
N LEU A 33 -8.90 11.74 17.81
CA LEU A 33 -8.41 10.45 17.32
C LEU A 33 -7.80 10.56 15.91
N TYR A 34 -8.47 11.23 14.98
CA TYR A 34 -8.11 11.19 13.55
C TYR A 34 -7.17 12.33 13.16
N HIS A 35 -7.47 13.56 13.58
CA HIS A 35 -6.64 14.72 13.24
C HIS A 35 -5.37 14.82 14.11
N GLN A 36 -5.50 14.63 15.44
CA GLN A 36 -4.36 14.70 16.37
C GLN A 36 -3.65 13.35 16.58
N GLY A 37 -4.28 12.22 16.25
CA GLY A 37 -3.68 10.90 16.47
C GLY A 37 -3.59 10.48 17.93
N LYS A 38 -4.41 11.07 18.80
CA LYS A 38 -4.41 10.79 20.25
C LYS A 38 -5.15 9.51 20.58
N GLU A 39 -4.83 8.93 21.73
CA GLU A 39 -5.62 7.89 22.36
C GLU A 39 -6.79 8.48 23.16
N LEU A 40 -7.81 7.66 23.41
CA LEU A 40 -9.01 8.05 24.16
C LEU A 40 -8.67 8.67 25.52
N ASP A 41 -7.63 8.20 26.21
CA ASP A 41 -7.21 8.75 27.50
C ASP A 41 -6.71 10.19 27.41
N GLU A 42 -6.12 10.58 26.28
CA GLU A 42 -5.52 11.89 26.06
C GLU A 42 -6.58 12.94 25.65
N LEU A 43 -7.82 12.51 25.40
CA LEU A 43 -8.94 13.39 25.04
C LEU A 43 -9.58 14.04 26.28
N THR A 44 -8.87 14.97 26.90
CA THR A 44 -9.32 15.67 28.13
C THR A 44 -10.57 16.53 27.93
N SER A 45 -10.97 16.81 26.69
CA SER A 45 -12.25 17.44 26.37
C SER A 45 -13.45 16.53 26.66
N LEU A 46 -13.24 15.20 26.73
CA LEU A 46 -14.28 14.21 27.01
C LEU A 46 -14.36 13.89 28.52
N PRO A 47 -15.58 13.76 29.09
CA PRO A 47 -15.76 13.29 30.46
C PRO A 47 -15.07 11.95 30.69
N GLN A 48 -14.57 11.72 31.91
CA GLN A 48 -13.91 10.46 32.27
C GLN A 48 -14.85 9.26 32.10
N THR A 49 -16.14 9.43 32.43
CA THR A 49 -17.18 8.40 32.24
C THR A 49 -17.35 8.03 30.77
N LEU A 50 -17.39 9.02 29.88
CA LEU A 50 -17.49 8.79 28.44
C LEU A 50 -16.25 8.08 27.90
N ARG A 51 -15.03 8.52 28.26
CA ARG A 51 -13.78 7.83 27.87
C ARG A 51 -13.76 6.38 28.32
N ALA A 52 -14.24 6.07 29.53
CA ALA A 52 -14.32 4.71 30.04
C ALA A 52 -15.34 3.86 29.26
N ARG A 53 -16.52 4.40 28.95
CA ARG A 53 -17.54 3.75 28.12
C ARG A 53 -16.97 3.40 26.74
N LEU A 54 -16.36 4.37 26.06
CA LEU A 54 -15.78 4.18 24.72
C LEU A 54 -14.72 3.08 24.70
N LYS A 55 -13.83 3.03 25.68
CA LYS A 55 -12.81 1.96 25.75
C LYS A 55 -13.40 0.57 25.93
N SER A 56 -14.49 0.45 26.68
CA SER A 56 -15.14 -0.82 26.94
C SER A 56 -15.95 -1.31 25.75
N GLU A 57 -16.64 -0.39 25.08
CA GLU A 57 -17.59 -0.71 24.00
C GLU A 57 -16.96 -0.66 22.60
N LEU A 58 -15.84 0.03 22.43
CA LEU A 58 -15.16 0.23 21.14
C LEU A 58 -13.64 0.08 21.30
N PRO A 59 -13.13 -1.17 21.38
CA PRO A 59 -11.70 -1.41 21.48
C PRO A 59 -10.97 -1.01 20.18
N THR A 60 -9.67 -0.77 20.29
CA THR A 60 -8.77 -0.67 19.13
C THR A 60 -8.63 -2.02 18.44
N ALA A 61 -8.54 -2.03 17.10
CA ALA A 61 -8.40 -3.25 16.31
C ALA A 61 -6.97 -3.77 16.25
N LEU A 62 -5.98 -2.88 16.41
CA LEU A 62 -4.56 -3.22 16.29
C LEU A 62 -3.88 -3.37 17.66
N GLN A 63 -3.34 -4.55 17.94
CA GLN A 63 -2.45 -4.77 19.07
C GLN A 63 -0.99 -4.81 18.59
N THR A 64 -0.12 -3.98 19.17
CA THR A 64 1.32 -3.98 18.83
C THR A 64 1.95 -5.30 19.29
N VAL A 65 2.44 -6.11 18.35
CA VAL A 65 3.28 -7.29 18.66
C VAL A 65 4.74 -6.89 18.72
N THR A 66 5.20 -6.12 17.73
CA THR A 66 6.59 -5.67 17.63
C THR A 66 6.65 -4.35 16.88
N GLN A 67 7.61 -3.51 17.26
CA GLN A 67 7.99 -2.31 16.53
C GLN A 67 9.50 -2.33 16.29
N GLN A 68 9.91 -2.12 15.06
CA GLN A 68 11.32 -2.10 14.64
C GLN A 68 11.63 -0.77 13.98
N VAL A 69 12.81 -0.23 14.23
CA VAL A 69 13.26 1.05 13.71
C VAL A 69 14.58 0.86 12.97
N SER A 70 14.74 1.53 11.84
CA SER A 70 15.93 1.47 10.97
C SER A 70 16.18 2.84 10.33
N ASP A 71 17.17 2.92 9.44
CA ASP A 71 17.52 4.14 8.70
C ASP A 71 17.76 5.33 9.63
N ASN A 72 18.52 5.13 10.72
CA ASN A 72 18.78 6.14 11.76
C ASN A 72 17.52 6.75 12.39
N GLY A 73 16.42 5.99 12.48
CA GLY A 73 15.15 6.47 13.01
C GLY A 73 14.13 6.88 11.95
N GLU A 74 14.53 6.94 10.68
CA GLU A 74 13.66 7.42 9.60
C GLU A 74 12.66 6.38 9.09
N THR A 75 12.85 5.10 9.38
CA THR A 75 11.91 4.05 8.96
C THR A 75 11.50 3.20 10.16
N THR A 76 10.19 3.19 10.46
CA THR A 76 9.60 2.37 11.51
C THR A 76 8.65 1.34 10.90
N LYS A 77 8.86 0.06 11.21
CA LYS A 77 7.93 -1.02 10.88
C LYS A 77 7.18 -1.46 12.13
N PHE A 78 5.88 -1.62 11.99
CA PHE A 78 5.00 -2.16 13.01
C PHE A 78 4.50 -3.54 12.57
N LEU A 79 4.48 -4.49 13.51
CA LEU A 79 3.76 -5.74 13.41
C LEU A 79 2.54 -5.67 14.32
N TRP A 80 1.36 -5.74 13.72
CA TRP A 80 0.09 -5.72 14.41
C TRP A 80 -0.50 -7.12 14.48
N GLN A 81 -1.10 -7.45 15.61
CA GLN A 81 -2.04 -8.56 15.74
C GLN A 81 -3.45 -7.99 15.71
N LEU A 82 -4.27 -8.56 14.83
CA LEU A 82 -5.68 -8.22 14.67
C LEU A 82 -6.56 -9.13 15.54
N SER A 83 -7.82 -8.72 15.69
CA SER A 83 -8.85 -9.61 16.24
C SER A 83 -8.93 -10.89 15.41
N GLY A 84 -8.97 -12.04 16.09
CA GLY A 84 -8.92 -13.37 15.46
C GLY A 84 -7.51 -13.96 15.27
N GLY A 85 -6.45 -13.20 15.57
CA GLY A 85 -5.07 -13.72 15.57
C GLY A 85 -4.26 -13.43 14.31
N ALA A 86 -4.92 -13.05 13.21
CA ALA A 86 -4.28 -12.59 11.98
C ALA A 86 -3.27 -11.46 12.25
N ARG A 87 -2.23 -11.35 11.43
CA ARG A 87 -1.19 -10.32 11.58
C ARG A 87 -0.98 -9.53 10.31
N VAL A 88 -0.68 -8.24 10.47
CA VAL A 88 -0.36 -7.32 9.37
C VAL A 88 0.78 -6.40 9.75
N GLU A 89 1.47 -5.87 8.74
CA GLU A 89 2.55 -4.91 8.93
C GLU A 89 2.20 -3.53 8.36
N THR A 90 2.73 -2.49 9.00
CA THR A 90 2.64 -1.09 8.54
C THR A 90 4.04 -0.51 8.56
N VAL A 91 4.38 0.33 7.58
CA VAL A 91 5.69 0.99 7.52
C VAL A 91 5.52 2.50 7.48
N LEU A 92 6.06 3.19 8.47
CA LEU A 92 6.20 4.64 8.51
C LEU A 92 7.58 5.03 7.97
N MET A 93 7.62 5.91 6.98
CA MET A 93 8.85 6.45 6.40
C MET A 93 8.87 7.97 6.57
N LEU A 94 9.90 8.49 7.22
CA LEU A 94 10.13 9.90 7.46
C LEU A 94 11.08 10.46 6.40
N TYR A 95 10.65 11.51 5.73
CA TYR A 95 11.45 12.27 4.78
C TYR A 95 11.72 13.68 5.37
N PRO A 96 12.63 14.47 4.76
CA PRO A 96 12.95 15.80 5.26
C PRO A 96 11.72 16.70 5.46
N ASP A 97 10.73 16.62 4.55
CA ASP A 97 9.57 17.52 4.48
C ASP A 97 8.21 16.84 4.69
N ARG A 98 8.17 15.50 4.82
CA ARG A 98 6.93 14.73 4.91
C ARG A 98 7.11 13.39 5.62
N ALA A 99 6.01 12.77 6.03
CA ALA A 99 5.97 11.35 6.35
C ALA A 99 5.02 10.59 5.43
N THR A 100 5.45 9.41 4.99
CA THR A 100 4.66 8.48 4.17
C THR A 100 4.35 7.23 4.97
N VAL A 101 3.09 6.78 4.97
CA VAL A 101 2.69 5.52 5.60
C VAL A 101 2.30 4.51 4.54
N CYS A 102 2.96 3.36 4.57
CA CYS A 102 2.63 2.18 3.78
C CYS A 102 1.71 1.28 4.61
N ILE A 103 0.46 1.13 4.17
CA ILE A 103 -0.58 0.41 4.91
C ILE A 103 -1.02 -0.86 4.18
N SER A 104 -1.46 -1.83 4.97
CA SER A 104 -1.99 -3.11 4.53
C SER A 104 -3.51 -3.03 4.36
N SER A 105 -4.02 -3.75 3.35
CA SER A 105 -5.45 -3.87 3.03
C SER A 105 -6.01 -5.28 3.25
N GLN A 106 -5.14 -6.29 3.34
CA GLN A 106 -5.50 -7.68 3.65
C GLN A 106 -4.46 -8.30 4.60
N ALA A 107 -4.88 -9.32 5.36
CA ALA A 107 -3.97 -10.21 6.08
C ALA A 107 -3.56 -11.33 5.10
N GLY A 108 -2.32 -11.23 4.61
CA GLY A 108 -1.86 -12.03 3.48
C GLY A 108 -2.32 -11.47 2.13
N CYS A 109 -2.15 -12.22 1.04
CA CYS A 109 -2.59 -11.84 -0.30
C CYS A 109 -2.80 -13.05 -1.21
N ALA A 110 -3.96 -13.14 -1.86
CA ALA A 110 -4.31 -14.27 -2.73
C ALA A 110 -3.74 -14.15 -4.16
N MET A 111 -3.07 -13.05 -4.50
CA MET A 111 -2.65 -12.76 -5.88
C MET A 111 -1.45 -13.59 -6.36
N GLY A 112 -0.71 -14.23 -5.44
CA GLY A 112 0.35 -15.20 -5.78
C GLY A 112 1.52 -14.62 -6.59
N CYS A 113 1.83 -13.33 -6.45
CA CYS A 113 3.00 -12.73 -7.12
C CYS A 113 4.29 -13.41 -6.63
N SER A 114 5.07 -13.98 -7.55
CA SER A 114 6.16 -14.91 -7.21
C SER A 114 7.30 -14.29 -6.41
N PHE A 115 7.58 -13.01 -6.64
CA PHE A 115 8.63 -12.24 -5.96
C PHE A 115 8.17 -11.57 -4.65
N CYS A 116 6.89 -11.70 -4.28
CA CYS A 116 6.29 -11.03 -3.12
C CYS A 116 6.15 -12.00 -1.93
N ALA A 117 6.75 -11.67 -0.78
CA ALA A 117 6.64 -12.49 0.43
C ALA A 117 5.19 -12.62 0.92
N THR A 118 4.38 -11.56 0.82
CA THR A 118 2.96 -11.61 1.18
C THR A 118 2.16 -12.58 0.31
N GLY A 119 2.44 -12.62 -1.00
CA GLY A 119 1.81 -13.59 -1.91
C GLY A 119 2.20 -15.03 -1.62
N GLN A 120 3.40 -15.26 -1.07
CA GLN A 120 3.89 -16.58 -0.66
C GLN A 120 3.31 -17.05 0.68
N ALA A 121 2.90 -16.13 1.55
CA ALA A 121 2.30 -16.44 2.85
C ALA A 121 0.82 -16.89 2.74
N GLY A 122 0.20 -16.74 1.57
CA GLY A 122 -1.21 -17.04 1.35
C GLY A 122 -2.14 -15.90 1.79
N PHE A 123 -3.44 -16.17 1.81
CA PHE A 123 -4.49 -15.22 2.19
C PHE A 123 -5.26 -15.75 3.40
N GLU A 124 -5.44 -14.91 4.40
CA GLU A 124 -6.22 -15.24 5.59
C GLU A 124 -7.58 -14.53 5.57
N ARG A 125 -7.59 -13.18 5.54
CA ARG A 125 -8.83 -12.40 5.49
C ARG A 125 -8.64 -10.97 4.98
N GLN A 126 -9.77 -10.36 4.66
CA GLN A 126 -9.88 -8.92 4.43
C GLN A 126 -9.72 -8.14 5.73
N LEU A 127 -9.21 -6.91 5.63
CA LEU A 127 -9.27 -5.94 6.73
C LEU A 127 -10.55 -5.12 6.64
N SER A 128 -11.11 -4.73 7.79
CA SER A 128 -12.17 -3.72 7.85
C SER A 128 -11.60 -2.32 7.54
N ALA A 129 -12.49 -1.36 7.26
CA ALA A 129 -12.08 0.04 7.10
C ALA A 129 -11.38 0.57 8.37
N GLY A 130 -11.88 0.22 9.57
CA GLY A 130 -11.26 0.63 10.83
C GLY A 130 -9.86 0.07 11.03
N GLU A 131 -9.63 -1.21 10.69
CA GLU A 131 -8.29 -1.82 10.74
C GLU A 131 -7.30 -1.15 9.77
N ILE A 132 -7.77 -0.66 8.62
CA ILE A 132 -6.95 0.07 7.65
C ILE A 132 -6.62 1.48 8.18
N ILE A 133 -7.63 2.21 8.67
CA ILE A 133 -7.48 3.59 9.15
C ILE A 133 -6.60 3.65 10.40
N GLU A 134 -6.76 2.69 11.31
CA GLU A 134 -6.00 2.66 12.56
C GLU A 134 -4.48 2.58 12.30
N GLN A 135 -4.04 1.88 11.25
CA GLN A 135 -2.62 1.86 10.86
C GLN A 135 -2.07 3.27 10.61
N VAL A 136 -2.87 4.13 9.97
CA VAL A 136 -2.49 5.52 9.69
C VAL A 136 -2.45 6.34 10.97
N VAL A 137 -3.46 6.19 11.83
CA VAL A 137 -3.55 6.92 13.10
C VAL A 137 -2.36 6.60 14.01
N ARG A 138 -2.03 5.31 14.16
CA ARG A 138 -0.87 4.85 14.95
C ARG A 138 0.44 5.39 14.39
N ALA A 139 0.61 5.37 13.06
CA ALA A 139 1.79 5.93 12.41
C ALA A 139 1.89 7.46 12.56
N ARG A 140 0.75 8.18 12.51
CA ARG A 140 0.69 9.63 12.69
C ARG A 140 1.16 10.05 14.08
N ARG A 141 0.79 9.30 15.12
CA ARG A 141 1.27 9.53 16.48
C ARG A 141 2.80 9.42 16.57
N VAL A 142 3.37 8.32 16.08
CA VAL A 142 4.83 8.11 16.10
C VAL A 142 5.57 9.17 15.29
N ALA A 143 5.01 9.64 14.18
CA ALA A 143 5.58 10.73 13.39
C ALA A 143 5.53 12.09 14.12
N ALA A 144 4.46 12.35 14.88
CA ALA A 144 4.31 13.57 15.67
C ALA A 144 5.27 13.64 16.88
N GLU A 145 5.70 12.49 17.40
CA GLU A 145 6.65 12.37 18.52
C GLU A 145 8.12 12.59 18.10
N GLN A 146 8.41 12.72 16.81
CA GLN A 146 9.76 12.96 16.29
C GLN A 146 10.26 14.39 16.59
N GLN A 147 11.58 14.59 16.52
CA GLN A 147 12.20 15.92 16.66
C GLN A 147 13.00 16.28 15.39
N PRO A 148 12.53 17.24 14.56
CA PRO A 148 11.23 17.92 14.67
C PRO A 148 10.05 16.99 14.35
N PRO A 149 8.82 17.31 14.79
CA PRO A 149 7.63 16.53 14.44
C PRO A 149 7.46 16.42 12.93
N ARG A 150 6.98 15.27 12.45
CA ARG A 150 6.67 15.03 11.04
C ARG A 150 5.17 14.84 10.84
N ARG A 151 4.60 15.61 9.90
CA ARG A 151 3.22 15.43 9.48
C ARG A 151 3.15 14.24 8.52
N VAL A 152 2.29 13.26 8.83
CA VAL A 152 1.86 12.27 7.85
C VAL A 152 1.00 12.96 6.81
N SER A 153 1.51 13.02 5.59
CA SER A 153 0.87 13.70 4.47
C SER A 153 0.70 12.80 3.26
N ASN A 154 1.32 11.62 3.23
CA ASN A 154 1.26 10.68 2.12
C ASN A 154 0.89 9.28 2.58
N ILE A 155 -0.04 8.64 1.88
CA ILE A 155 -0.50 7.27 2.16
C ILE A 155 -0.33 6.43 0.90
N VAL A 156 0.23 5.23 1.06
CA VAL A 156 0.35 4.27 -0.03
C VAL A 156 -0.23 2.92 0.39
N PHE A 157 -1.18 2.41 -0.39
CA PHE A 157 -1.70 1.05 -0.25
C PHE A 157 -0.77 0.08 -0.97
N MET A 158 0.43 -0.09 -0.42
CA MET A 158 1.51 -0.95 -0.93
C MET A 158 2.04 -1.89 0.15
N GLY A 159 1.30 -2.05 1.26
CA GLY A 159 1.60 -3.01 2.32
C GLY A 159 1.17 -4.42 1.92
N MET A 160 0.58 -5.15 2.86
CA MET A 160 0.06 -6.49 2.62
C MET A 160 -1.32 -6.43 1.95
N GLY A 161 -1.54 -7.29 0.94
CA GLY A 161 -2.83 -7.45 0.27
C GLY A 161 -2.96 -6.74 -1.08
N GLU A 162 -4.00 -7.08 -1.82
CA GLU A 162 -4.47 -6.43 -3.04
C GLU A 162 -5.67 -5.53 -2.71
N PRO A 163 -5.51 -4.19 -2.70
CA PRO A 163 -6.56 -3.25 -2.29
C PRO A 163 -7.84 -3.39 -3.12
N MET A 164 -7.74 -3.69 -4.41
CA MET A 164 -8.91 -3.84 -5.28
C MET A 164 -9.70 -5.12 -5.02
N ALA A 165 -9.08 -6.13 -4.38
CA ALA A 165 -9.78 -7.33 -3.92
C ALA A 165 -10.54 -7.07 -2.61
N ASN A 166 -10.24 -5.98 -1.90
CA ASN A 166 -10.93 -5.50 -0.71
C ASN A 166 -11.55 -4.11 -0.94
N PHE A 167 -12.18 -3.91 -2.10
CA PHE A 167 -12.50 -2.57 -2.59
C PHE A 167 -13.37 -1.77 -1.62
N ASP A 168 -14.45 -2.34 -1.08
CA ASP A 168 -15.40 -1.60 -0.24
C ASP A 168 -14.73 -1.02 1.01
N ASN A 169 -14.00 -1.85 1.75
CA ASN A 169 -13.27 -1.42 2.95
C ASN A 169 -12.11 -0.48 2.61
N THR A 170 -11.38 -0.76 1.52
CA THR A 170 -10.29 0.09 1.03
C THR A 170 -10.80 1.47 0.67
N TRP A 171 -11.89 1.55 -0.08
CA TRP A 171 -12.44 2.82 -0.55
C TRP A 171 -13.05 3.63 0.60
N ALA A 172 -13.78 2.98 1.51
CA ALA A 172 -14.24 3.61 2.74
C ALA A 172 -13.06 4.19 3.55
N ALA A 173 -11.94 3.47 3.66
CA ALA A 173 -10.74 3.98 4.30
C ALA A 173 -10.11 5.16 3.53
N VAL A 174 -10.07 5.12 2.18
CA VAL A 174 -9.59 6.24 1.36
C VAL A 174 -10.41 7.51 1.62
N GLN A 175 -11.75 7.41 1.61
CA GLN A 175 -12.63 8.54 1.88
C GLN A 175 -12.41 9.10 3.28
N ARG A 176 -12.33 8.24 4.29
CA ARG A 176 -12.13 8.67 5.68
C ARG A 176 -10.73 9.22 5.94
N ILE A 177 -9.69 8.68 5.33
CA ILE A 177 -8.34 9.26 5.36
C ILE A 177 -8.35 10.66 4.72
N HIS A 178 -9.13 10.86 3.65
CA HIS A 178 -9.26 12.16 3.02
C HIS A 178 -10.01 13.16 3.92
N ASP A 179 -11.21 12.80 4.36
CA ASP A 179 -12.16 13.69 5.01
C ASP A 179 -11.84 13.89 6.50
N ASP A 180 -11.54 12.81 7.23
CA ASP A 180 -11.38 12.84 8.69
C ASP A 180 -9.95 13.18 9.14
N MET A 181 -8.95 12.89 8.28
CA MET A 181 -7.54 13.12 8.58
C MET A 181 -6.91 14.26 7.78
N GLU A 182 -7.69 14.88 6.89
CA GLU A 182 -7.32 16.01 6.02
C GLU A 182 -6.07 15.73 5.15
N ILE A 183 -6.01 14.52 4.59
CA ILE A 183 -4.97 14.13 3.63
C ILE A 183 -5.55 14.27 2.22
N GLY A 184 -5.04 15.23 1.44
CA GLY A 184 -5.53 15.47 0.08
C GLY A 184 -5.41 14.24 -0.80
N ALA A 185 -6.45 13.93 -1.60
CA ALA A 185 -6.52 12.73 -2.46
C ALA A 185 -5.28 12.50 -3.34
N ARG A 186 -4.62 13.58 -3.79
CA ARG A 186 -3.37 13.53 -4.59
C ARG A 186 -2.16 12.95 -3.84
N HIS A 187 -2.24 12.83 -2.52
CA HIS A 187 -1.21 12.23 -1.68
C HIS A 187 -1.54 10.80 -1.25
N ILE A 188 -2.69 10.28 -1.69
CA ILE A 188 -3.12 8.91 -1.49
C ILE A 188 -2.85 8.15 -2.80
N THR A 189 -2.12 7.04 -2.70
CA THR A 189 -1.83 6.17 -3.84
C THR A 189 -2.37 4.78 -3.58
N VAL A 190 -3.29 4.31 -4.41
CA VAL A 190 -3.79 2.94 -4.38
C VAL A 190 -3.03 2.13 -5.41
N SER A 191 -2.33 1.08 -4.96
CA SER A 191 -1.62 0.16 -5.84
C SER A 191 -2.49 -1.06 -6.17
N THR A 192 -2.33 -1.63 -7.36
CA THR A 192 -2.99 -2.88 -7.75
C THR A 192 -2.09 -3.72 -8.65
N VAL A 193 -2.21 -5.04 -8.58
CA VAL A 193 -1.59 -5.97 -9.54
C VAL A 193 -2.34 -6.06 -10.87
N GLY A 194 -3.41 -5.27 -11.06
CA GLY A 194 -4.16 -5.18 -12.30
C GLY A 194 -5.53 -5.85 -12.24
N LEU A 195 -6.25 -5.73 -11.12
CA LEU A 195 -7.66 -6.13 -11.06
C LEU A 195 -8.53 -5.10 -11.79
N ILE A 196 -8.73 -5.31 -13.09
CA ILE A 196 -9.46 -4.39 -13.98
C ILE A 196 -10.83 -3.95 -13.43
N PRO A 197 -11.69 -4.84 -12.88
CA PRO A 197 -12.95 -4.39 -12.30
C PRO A 197 -12.80 -3.36 -11.17
N GLY A 198 -11.75 -3.50 -10.35
CA GLY A 198 -11.45 -2.53 -9.29
C GLY A 198 -10.90 -1.22 -9.84
N ILE A 199 -10.05 -1.25 -10.87
CA ILE A 199 -9.58 -0.04 -11.56
C ILE A 199 -10.76 0.74 -12.13
N ASN A 200 -11.67 0.05 -12.84
CA ASN A 200 -12.84 0.68 -13.44
C ASN A 200 -13.80 1.24 -12.38
N ARG A 201 -13.98 0.52 -11.27
CA ARG A 201 -14.78 1.02 -10.15
C ARG A 201 -14.15 2.27 -9.54
N MET A 202 -12.84 2.27 -9.27
CA MET A 202 -12.12 3.44 -8.76
C MET A 202 -12.18 4.64 -9.70
N ALA A 203 -12.20 4.41 -11.02
CA ALA A 203 -12.33 5.48 -12.02
C ALA A 203 -13.68 6.21 -11.94
N ALA A 204 -14.72 5.55 -11.43
CA ALA A 204 -16.06 6.11 -11.29
C ALA A 204 -16.30 6.81 -9.94
N GLU A 205 -15.35 6.71 -9.01
CA GLU A 205 -15.49 7.30 -7.68
C GLU A 205 -15.11 8.79 -7.66
N ALA A 206 -15.62 9.52 -6.66
CA ALA A 206 -15.50 10.98 -6.61
C ALA A 206 -14.07 11.49 -6.30
N LEU A 207 -13.25 10.70 -5.61
CA LEU A 207 -11.92 11.14 -5.17
C LEU A 207 -10.84 10.78 -6.20
N PRO A 208 -10.13 11.77 -6.77
CA PRO A 208 -9.13 11.52 -7.79
C PRO A 208 -7.77 11.18 -7.12
N VAL A 209 -7.70 9.99 -6.52
CA VAL A 209 -6.46 9.43 -5.94
C VAL A 209 -5.42 9.11 -7.02
N ASN A 210 -4.19 8.75 -6.65
CA ASN A 210 -3.23 8.23 -7.63
C ASN A 210 -3.39 6.72 -7.79
N LEU A 211 -3.32 6.24 -9.04
CA LEU A 211 -3.24 4.82 -9.37
C LEU A 211 -1.79 4.41 -9.60
N ALA A 212 -1.34 3.40 -8.87
CA ALA A 212 -0.12 2.66 -9.17
C ALA A 212 -0.46 1.24 -9.62
N VAL A 213 0.24 0.73 -10.65
CA VAL A 213 0.06 -0.63 -11.16
C VAL A 213 1.36 -1.40 -11.02
N SER A 214 1.30 -2.49 -10.28
CA SER A 214 2.37 -3.48 -10.14
C SER A 214 2.52 -4.26 -11.45
N LEU A 215 3.28 -3.70 -12.39
CA LEU A 215 3.36 -4.18 -13.77
C LEU A 215 4.38 -5.31 -13.92
N HIS A 216 5.64 -5.03 -13.59
CA HIS A 216 6.80 -5.94 -13.45
C HIS A 216 7.22 -6.79 -14.66
N ALA A 217 6.46 -6.81 -15.74
CA ALA A 217 6.84 -7.38 -17.03
C ALA A 217 6.06 -6.64 -18.15
N ALA A 218 6.66 -6.54 -19.33
CA ALA A 218 6.12 -5.81 -20.48
C ALA A 218 5.70 -6.75 -21.64
N ASP A 219 5.64 -8.05 -21.36
CA ASP A 219 5.12 -9.12 -22.20
C ASP A 219 4.24 -10.04 -21.36
N ASP A 220 3.21 -10.61 -21.97
CA ASP A 220 2.24 -11.43 -21.26
C ASP A 220 2.85 -12.74 -20.75
N GLU A 221 3.78 -13.35 -21.48
CA GLU A 221 4.42 -14.61 -21.09
C GLU A 221 5.13 -14.47 -19.74
N LEU A 222 6.04 -13.52 -19.62
CA LEU A 222 6.74 -13.26 -18.36
C LEU A 222 5.78 -12.75 -17.28
N ARG A 223 4.82 -11.89 -17.64
CA ARG A 223 3.88 -11.36 -16.66
C ARG A 223 2.98 -12.45 -16.09
N ASN A 224 2.60 -13.47 -16.87
CA ASN A 224 1.88 -14.64 -16.39
C ASN A 224 2.65 -15.43 -15.31
N GLU A 225 3.98 -15.44 -15.38
CA GLU A 225 4.84 -16.09 -14.38
C GLU A 225 5.03 -15.23 -13.13
N LEU A 226 5.25 -13.92 -13.30
CA LEU A 226 5.53 -13.02 -12.19
C LEU A 226 4.28 -12.58 -11.43
N VAL A 227 3.20 -12.30 -12.16
CA VAL A 227 1.95 -11.69 -11.69
C VAL A 227 0.77 -12.51 -12.26
N PRO A 228 0.40 -13.66 -11.65
CA PRO A 228 -0.49 -14.65 -12.25
C PRO A 228 -1.86 -14.15 -12.73
N ILE A 229 -2.38 -13.07 -12.14
CA ILE A 229 -3.63 -12.44 -12.55
C ILE A 229 -3.62 -11.97 -14.01
N ASN A 230 -2.44 -11.80 -14.61
CA ASN A 230 -2.28 -11.46 -16.03
C ASN A 230 -2.96 -12.46 -16.98
N ARG A 231 -3.06 -13.75 -16.60
CA ARG A 231 -3.78 -14.75 -17.40
C ARG A 231 -5.27 -14.43 -17.55
N LYS A 232 -5.83 -13.72 -16.57
CA LYS A 232 -7.23 -13.28 -16.57
C LYS A 232 -7.38 -11.88 -17.19
N TYR A 233 -6.41 -11.01 -16.92
CA TYR A 233 -6.38 -9.62 -17.38
C TYR A 233 -5.03 -9.33 -18.05
N PRO A 234 -4.88 -9.66 -19.35
CA PRO A 234 -3.64 -9.45 -20.10
C PRO A 234 -3.24 -7.98 -20.19
N LEU A 235 -2.00 -7.73 -20.62
CA LEU A 235 -1.42 -6.39 -20.66
C LEU A 235 -2.25 -5.39 -21.46
N GLN A 236 -2.77 -5.77 -22.62
CA GLN A 236 -3.57 -4.87 -23.45
C GLN A 236 -4.82 -4.38 -22.70
N ASP A 237 -5.60 -5.29 -22.14
CA ASP A 237 -6.81 -4.95 -21.37
C ASP A 237 -6.48 -4.09 -20.14
N LEU A 238 -5.33 -4.37 -19.50
CA LEU A 238 -4.84 -3.58 -18.37
C LEU A 238 -4.46 -2.16 -18.80
N MET A 239 -3.82 -1.98 -19.94
CA MET A 239 -3.49 -0.65 -20.48
C MET A 239 -4.76 0.12 -20.84
N ASP A 240 -5.77 -0.54 -21.40
CA ASP A 240 -7.08 0.08 -21.70
C ASP A 240 -7.78 0.53 -20.42
N ALA A 241 -7.75 -0.28 -19.36
CA ALA A 241 -8.27 0.10 -18.05
C ALA A 241 -7.52 1.31 -17.45
N CYS A 242 -6.19 1.34 -17.60
CA CYS A 242 -5.37 2.48 -17.17
C CYS A 242 -5.67 3.75 -17.98
N ALA A 243 -5.90 3.62 -19.29
CA ALA A 243 -6.30 4.73 -20.16
C ALA A 243 -7.64 5.31 -19.72
N ASN A 244 -8.62 4.44 -19.46
CA ASN A 244 -9.95 4.83 -18.97
C ASN A 244 -9.86 5.53 -17.61
N TYR A 245 -9.04 5.01 -16.69
CA TYR A 245 -8.80 5.66 -15.40
C TYR A 245 -8.19 7.07 -15.57
N PHE A 246 -7.17 7.20 -16.42
CA PHE A 246 -6.54 8.48 -16.71
C PHE A 246 -7.54 9.46 -17.36
N ALA A 247 -8.36 8.99 -18.29
CA ALA A 247 -9.36 9.81 -18.97
C ALA A 247 -10.44 10.33 -18.00
N ALA A 248 -10.91 9.49 -17.08
CA ALA A 248 -11.94 9.85 -16.11
C ALA A 248 -11.44 10.81 -15.02
N THR A 249 -10.20 10.62 -14.54
CA THR A 249 -9.71 11.29 -13.33
C THR A 249 -8.67 12.37 -13.61
N HIS A 250 -8.07 12.37 -14.81
CA HIS A 250 -6.85 13.12 -15.16
C HIS A 250 -5.69 12.89 -14.18
N ARG A 251 -5.72 11.80 -13.41
CA ARG A 251 -4.67 11.44 -12.45
C ARG A 251 -3.65 10.57 -13.12
N ARG A 252 -2.38 10.91 -12.88
CA ARG A 252 -1.23 10.19 -13.40
C ARG A 252 -1.27 8.73 -12.95
N VAL A 253 -1.12 7.81 -13.91
CA VAL A 253 -0.87 6.39 -13.66
C VAL A 253 0.63 6.19 -13.47
N SER A 254 1.01 5.43 -12.45
CA SER A 254 2.40 5.01 -12.24
C SER A 254 2.53 3.50 -12.45
N PHE A 255 3.58 3.06 -13.11
CA PHE A 255 3.95 1.65 -13.25
C PHE A 255 5.10 1.31 -12.32
N GLU A 256 4.85 0.39 -11.39
CA GLU A 256 5.84 -0.14 -10.49
C GLU A 256 6.56 -1.31 -11.17
N TRP A 257 7.90 -1.27 -11.19
CA TRP A 257 8.75 -2.24 -11.87
C TRP A 257 9.84 -2.75 -10.94
N ALA A 258 9.67 -3.97 -10.40
CA ALA A 258 10.70 -4.64 -9.63
C ALA A 258 11.86 -5.01 -10.57
N MET A 259 13.07 -4.56 -10.26
CA MET A 259 14.27 -4.84 -11.06
C MET A 259 14.87 -6.18 -10.62
N ILE A 260 14.60 -7.22 -11.41
CA ILE A 260 14.98 -8.61 -11.12
C ILE A 260 16.10 -9.04 -12.08
N HIS A 261 17.22 -9.46 -11.51
CA HIS A 261 18.44 -9.76 -12.26
C HIS A 261 18.22 -10.88 -13.29
N ASP A 262 18.51 -10.57 -14.55
CA ASP A 262 18.42 -11.47 -15.71
C ASP A 262 17.00 -12.01 -15.99
N VAL A 263 15.97 -11.37 -15.42
CA VAL A 263 14.57 -11.74 -15.63
C VAL A 263 13.85 -10.65 -16.43
N ASN A 264 13.85 -9.41 -15.95
CA ASN A 264 13.07 -8.31 -16.53
C ASN A 264 13.87 -6.98 -16.57
N ASP A 265 15.19 -7.07 -16.66
CA ASP A 265 16.10 -5.93 -16.55
C ASP A 265 16.99 -5.74 -17.78
N ARG A 266 16.59 -6.26 -18.94
CA ARG A 266 17.28 -6.06 -20.22
C ARG A 266 16.87 -4.73 -20.86
N ILE A 267 17.71 -4.21 -21.74
CA ILE A 267 17.39 -2.99 -22.51
C ILE A 267 16.14 -3.19 -23.39
N SER A 268 15.94 -4.39 -23.94
CA SER A 268 14.71 -4.75 -24.66
C SER A 268 13.47 -4.68 -23.77
N ASP A 269 13.59 -5.02 -22.49
CA ASP A 269 12.47 -4.95 -21.54
C ASP A 269 12.13 -3.47 -21.24
N ALA A 270 13.15 -2.59 -21.15
CA ALA A 270 12.95 -1.14 -21.02
C ALA A 270 12.23 -0.55 -22.25
N GLN A 271 12.58 -0.99 -23.46
CA GLN A 271 11.94 -0.55 -24.70
C GLN A 271 10.48 -0.98 -24.78
N ALA A 272 10.18 -2.24 -24.44
CA ALA A 272 8.81 -2.74 -24.38
C ALA A 272 7.98 -1.98 -23.32
N LEU A 273 8.55 -1.78 -22.13
CA LEU A 273 7.92 -1.00 -21.07
C LEU A 273 7.64 0.45 -21.47
N ALA A 274 8.58 1.10 -22.17
CA ALA A 274 8.37 2.44 -22.71
C ALA A 274 7.20 2.47 -23.70
N GLY A 275 7.05 1.45 -24.55
CA GLY A 275 5.93 1.31 -25.46
C GLY A 275 4.57 1.28 -24.76
N LEU A 276 4.48 0.63 -23.59
CA LEU A 276 3.27 0.62 -22.75
C LEU A 276 3.05 1.95 -22.01
N ALA A 277 4.12 2.59 -21.55
CA ALA A 277 4.04 3.80 -20.72
C ALA A 277 3.78 5.09 -21.51
N GLN A 278 4.32 5.22 -22.73
CA GLN A 278 4.23 6.44 -23.55
C GLN A 278 2.77 6.88 -23.82
N PRO A 279 1.86 6.02 -24.31
CA PRO A 279 0.49 6.42 -24.64
C PRO A 279 -0.29 6.97 -23.44
N LEU A 280 0.04 6.47 -22.24
CA LEU A 280 -0.60 6.84 -20.99
C LEU A 280 0.08 8.02 -20.28
N ARG A 281 1.23 8.49 -20.82
CA ARG A 281 2.13 9.42 -20.13
C ARG A 281 2.45 8.95 -18.71
N ALA A 282 2.56 7.62 -18.55
CA ALA A 282 2.72 6.99 -17.26
C ALA A 282 4.10 7.29 -16.68
N HIS A 283 4.16 7.37 -15.37
CA HIS A 283 5.43 7.44 -14.64
C HIS A 283 5.93 6.03 -14.36
N ILE A 284 7.23 5.78 -14.49
CA ILE A 284 7.81 4.49 -14.10
C ILE A 284 8.55 4.62 -12.77
N ASN A 285 8.20 3.77 -11.82
CA ASN A 285 8.93 3.57 -10.57
C ASN A 285 9.74 2.28 -10.65
N LEU A 286 11.06 2.41 -10.83
CA LEU A 286 11.98 1.27 -10.75
C LEU A 286 12.24 0.95 -9.27
N ILE A 287 11.99 -0.29 -8.88
CA ILE A 287 12.16 -0.78 -7.50
C ILE A 287 13.30 -1.80 -7.51
N PRO A 288 14.48 -1.47 -6.99
CA PRO A 288 15.52 -2.47 -6.76
C PRO A 288 14.96 -3.59 -5.88
N LEU A 289 14.91 -4.82 -6.41
CA LEU A 289 14.30 -5.94 -5.68
C LEU A 289 15.10 -6.23 -4.41
N ASN A 290 14.38 -6.26 -3.28
CA ASN A 290 14.96 -6.68 -2.01
C ASN A 290 14.94 -8.20 -1.91
N PRO A 291 15.95 -8.83 -1.26
CA PRO A 291 15.93 -10.26 -1.03
C PRO A 291 14.69 -10.66 -0.22
N THR A 292 14.01 -11.72 -0.64
CA THR A 292 12.95 -12.37 0.14
C THR A 292 13.29 -13.85 0.35
N PRO A 293 12.99 -14.44 1.52
CA PRO A 293 13.42 -15.82 1.84
C PRO A 293 12.91 -16.88 0.85
N GLY A 294 11.69 -16.73 0.31
CA GLY A 294 11.07 -17.71 -0.59
C GLY A 294 11.37 -17.51 -2.09
N TYR A 295 12.07 -16.44 -2.47
CA TYR A 295 12.41 -16.13 -3.86
C TYR A 295 13.93 -15.98 -4.03
N ALA A 296 14.57 -17.02 -4.58
CA ALA A 296 16.03 -17.10 -4.68
C ALA A 296 16.67 -16.13 -5.69
N VAL A 297 15.89 -15.33 -6.41
CA VAL A 297 16.39 -14.46 -7.47
C VAL A 297 16.87 -13.13 -6.89
N ARG A 298 18.07 -12.73 -7.31
CA ARG A 298 18.70 -11.48 -6.86
C ARG A 298 18.09 -10.28 -7.56
N GLY A 299 18.05 -9.14 -6.86
CA GLY A 299 17.78 -7.86 -7.51
C GLY A 299 18.89 -7.47 -8.48
N SER A 300 18.53 -6.70 -9.51
CA SER A 300 19.47 -6.20 -10.51
C SER A 300 20.59 -5.37 -9.86
N SER A 301 21.79 -5.44 -10.44
CA SER A 301 22.91 -4.61 -9.97
C SER A 301 22.65 -3.12 -10.19
N ARG A 302 23.28 -2.25 -9.39
CA ARG A 302 23.15 -0.78 -9.53
C ARG A 302 23.45 -0.29 -10.95
N ASN A 303 24.44 -0.88 -11.63
CA ASN A 303 24.77 -0.54 -13.01
C ASN A 303 23.66 -0.94 -13.99
N ARG A 304 23.01 -2.09 -13.80
CA ARG A 304 21.86 -2.50 -14.64
C ARG A 304 20.65 -1.61 -14.39
N VAL A 305 20.34 -1.28 -13.13
CA VAL A 305 19.26 -0.34 -12.80
C VAL A 305 19.52 1.03 -13.44
N ARG A 306 20.76 1.53 -13.36
CA ARG A 306 21.16 2.79 -14.00
C ARG A 306 21.00 2.74 -15.52
N ALA A 307 21.50 1.70 -16.19
CA ALA A 307 21.39 1.55 -17.64
C ALA A 307 19.92 1.44 -18.10
N PHE A 308 19.09 0.71 -17.35
CA PHE A 308 17.66 0.59 -17.63
C PHE A 308 16.93 1.94 -17.49
N ARG A 309 17.25 2.70 -16.44
CA ARG A 309 16.76 4.07 -16.25
C ARG A 309 17.18 4.98 -17.40
N GLU A 310 18.47 4.99 -17.75
CA GLU A 310 19.01 5.84 -18.81
C GLU A 310 18.33 5.54 -20.17
N GLU A 311 18.02 4.28 -20.46
CA GLU A 311 17.25 3.93 -21.67
C GLU A 311 15.82 4.44 -21.63
N LEU A 312 15.11 4.29 -20.50
CA LEU A 312 13.76 4.84 -20.35
C LEU A 312 13.74 6.37 -20.51
N GLU A 313 14.72 7.07 -19.95
CA GLU A 313 14.89 8.53 -20.11
C GLU A 313 15.17 8.92 -21.56
N ARG A 314 16.04 8.16 -22.26
CA ARG A 314 16.32 8.36 -23.70
C ARG A 314 15.07 8.19 -24.56
N LEU A 315 14.16 7.31 -24.15
CA LEU A 315 12.86 7.08 -24.78
C LEU A 315 11.78 8.10 -24.33
N GLY A 316 12.14 9.11 -23.55
CA GLY A 316 11.25 10.19 -23.12
C GLY A 316 10.28 9.82 -22.00
N ILE A 317 10.52 8.71 -21.28
CA ILE A 317 9.70 8.33 -20.15
C ILE A 317 10.15 9.03 -18.87
N ASN A 318 9.19 9.50 -18.08
CA ASN A 318 9.46 9.97 -16.73
C ASN A 318 9.66 8.77 -15.80
N VAL A 319 10.87 8.63 -15.26
CA VAL A 319 11.27 7.48 -14.46
C VAL A 319 11.98 7.92 -13.18
N THR A 320 11.68 7.25 -12.08
CA THR A 320 12.46 7.36 -10.84
C THR A 320 12.90 5.99 -10.35
N VAL A 321 14.08 5.92 -9.77
CA VAL A 321 14.52 4.76 -9.00
C VAL A 321 14.11 5.00 -7.55
N ARG A 322 13.33 4.10 -6.99
CA ARG A 322 12.88 4.18 -5.61
C ARG A 322 14.05 3.92 -4.68
N ASP A 323 14.27 4.83 -3.73
CA ASP A 323 15.23 4.62 -2.65
C ASP A 323 14.78 3.43 -1.81
N THR A 324 15.68 2.47 -1.65
CA THR A 324 15.45 1.32 -0.78
C THR A 324 15.52 1.79 0.68
N ARG A 325 14.42 1.60 1.42
CA ARG A 325 14.31 1.94 2.85
C ARG A 325 13.91 0.73 3.67
N GLY A 326 14.45 0.61 4.88
CA GLY A 326 14.07 -0.42 5.85
C GLY A 326 14.35 -1.86 5.44
N THR A 327 15.30 -2.13 4.53
CA THR A 327 15.69 -3.50 4.15
C THR A 327 16.21 -4.30 5.35
N GLU A 328 16.93 -3.63 6.26
CA GLU A 328 17.54 -4.23 7.45
C GLU A 328 16.51 -4.82 8.42
N ILE A 329 15.26 -4.34 8.35
CA ILE A 329 14.16 -4.75 9.21
C ILE A 329 13.02 -5.42 8.40
N ASP A 330 13.30 -5.94 7.20
CA ASP A 330 12.28 -6.55 6.33
C ASP A 330 11.05 -5.63 6.12
N ALA A 331 11.26 -4.32 5.94
CA ALA A 331 10.20 -3.32 5.75
C ALA A 331 10.13 -2.79 4.31
N ALA A 332 11.05 -3.20 3.45
CA ALA A 332 11.05 -2.75 2.07
C ALA A 332 9.93 -3.44 1.26
N CYS A 333 9.59 -2.88 0.10
CA CYS A 333 8.49 -3.39 -0.73
C CYS A 333 8.66 -4.87 -1.06
N GLY A 334 7.61 -5.66 -0.80
CA GLY A 334 7.58 -7.10 -1.04
C GLY A 334 8.17 -7.97 0.08
N GLN A 335 8.71 -7.41 1.16
CA GLN A 335 9.28 -8.19 2.27
C GLN A 335 8.30 -8.48 3.43
N LEU A 336 7.14 -7.82 3.44
CA LEU A 336 6.16 -7.95 4.51
C LEU A 336 5.56 -9.37 4.53
N ARG A 337 5.72 -10.06 5.66
CA ARG A 337 5.31 -11.47 5.86
C ARG A 337 4.65 -11.72 7.21
N ALA A 338 4.57 -10.71 8.08
CA ALA A 338 3.95 -10.81 9.40
C ALA A 338 4.38 -12.02 10.28
N GLY A 339 5.60 -12.52 10.06
CA GLY A 339 6.15 -13.69 10.77
C GLY A 339 5.79 -15.06 10.19
N HIS A 340 5.10 -15.14 9.04
CA HIS A 340 4.82 -16.41 8.36
C HIS A 340 6.07 -16.99 7.66
N GLU A 341 6.19 -18.33 7.65
CA GLU A 341 7.22 -19.03 6.89
C GLU A 341 6.97 -18.90 5.38
N ALA A 342 8.03 -18.70 4.61
CA ALA A 342 7.93 -18.55 3.16
C ALA A 342 7.84 -19.94 2.49
N THR A 343 6.88 -20.10 1.58
CA THR A 343 6.85 -21.27 0.70
C THR A 343 7.81 -21.03 -0.48
N PRO A 344 8.77 -21.92 -0.77
CA PRO A 344 9.72 -21.73 -1.87
C PRO A 344 9.01 -21.64 -3.23
N VAL A 345 9.37 -20.66 -4.05
CA VAL A 345 8.87 -20.53 -5.42
C VAL A 345 10.00 -20.83 -6.42
N ASN A 346 9.69 -21.61 -7.46
CA ASN A 346 10.64 -21.91 -8.54
C ASN A 346 11.05 -20.62 -9.29
N ARG A 347 12.31 -20.56 -9.72
CA ARG A 347 12.86 -19.43 -10.49
C ARG A 347 12.13 -19.33 -11.84
N PRO A 348 11.48 -18.20 -12.18
CA PRO A 348 10.93 -17.99 -13.52
C PRO A 348 12.08 -18.00 -14.53
N GLN A 349 11.93 -18.79 -15.59
CA GLN A 349 12.89 -18.91 -16.68
C GLN A 349 12.19 -18.48 -17.96
N ARG A 350 12.50 -17.27 -18.43
CA ARG A 350 12.10 -16.88 -19.79
C ARG A 350 12.84 -17.80 -20.76
N ARG A 351 12.12 -18.65 -21.48
CA ARG A 351 12.70 -19.47 -22.56
C ARG A 351 13.30 -18.50 -23.58
N SER A 352 14.56 -18.72 -23.98
CA SER A 352 15.15 -17.97 -25.10
C SER A 352 14.22 -18.06 -26.31
N PRO A 353 14.11 -16.99 -27.13
CA PRO A 353 13.49 -17.16 -28.43
C PRO A 353 14.26 -18.27 -29.14
N LEU A 354 13.54 -19.29 -29.60
CA LEU A 354 14.10 -20.28 -30.51
C LEU A 354 14.74 -19.50 -31.66
N ALA A 355 16.04 -19.67 -31.83
CA ALA A 355 16.72 -19.22 -33.04
C ALA A 355 16.12 -20.05 -34.18
N GLU A 356 15.38 -19.39 -35.07
CA GLU A 356 15.20 -19.86 -36.45
C GLU A 356 16.27 -19.23 -37.34
#